data_AF-A0A7G7G7C4-F1
#
_entry.id   AF-A0A7G7G7C4-F1
#
_cell.length_a   1.000
_cell.length_b   1.000
_cell.length_c   1.000
_cell.angle_alpha   90.00
_cell.angle_beta   90.00
_cell.angle_gamma   90.00
#
_symmetry.space_group_name_H-M   'P 1'
#
loop_
_entity.id
_entity.type
_entity.pdbx_description
1 polymer ?
#
loop_
_entity_poly.entity_id
_entity_poly.type
_entity_poly.pdbx_seq_one_letter_code
_entity_poly.pdbx_strand_id
1 'polypeptide(L)'
;MKYASIIALFYFCLVSCTPKPEEYFIKRILVGQRTIDTIKVIVEKKIQANSILFSYKTAFDTVSYRIDKKAKTKLKLVSPYFDADTIHLVKEYFIKIGSKNYKIDHFTASNGAIDSGVEFYWNEDLGMFFTRGRTWRNYSILQSTNENKNKVIWEIIKKVYPPINDQLLYLEQLKEEGLIIER
;
A
#
# COMPACT_ATOMS: atom_id res chain seq x y z
N MET A 1 -57.31 21.87 -20.23
CA MET A 1 -56.01 22.47 -19.87
C MET A 1 -55.45 21.71 -18.67
N LYS A 2 -54.57 20.74 -18.89
CA LYS A 2 -53.97 19.93 -17.83
C LYS A 2 -52.50 19.66 -18.18
N TYR A 3 -51.67 19.58 -17.14
CA TYR A 3 -50.27 19.14 -17.12
C TYR A 3 -49.23 20.12 -17.65
N ALA A 4 -49.08 21.24 -16.95
CA ALA A 4 -47.77 21.88 -16.81
C ALA A 4 -47.48 21.95 -15.30
N SER A 5 -46.23 21.74 -14.89
CA SER A 5 -45.72 21.89 -13.51
C SER A 5 -45.51 20.64 -12.64
N ILE A 6 -45.05 19.51 -13.20
CA ILE A 6 -44.41 18.44 -12.41
C ILE A 6 -43.18 17.88 -13.15
N ILE A 7 -42.22 18.73 -13.53
CA ILE A 7 -40.93 18.25 -14.10
C ILE A 7 -39.72 18.94 -13.44
N ALA A 8 -39.90 20.08 -12.78
CA ALA A 8 -38.77 20.87 -12.26
C ALA A 8 -38.20 20.40 -10.90
N LEU A 9 -38.84 19.48 -10.17
CA LEU A 9 -38.39 19.11 -8.81
C LEU A 9 -37.44 17.91 -8.72
N PHE A 10 -37.20 17.16 -9.81
CA PHE A 10 -36.31 15.99 -9.79
C PHE A 10 -34.86 16.29 -10.20
N TYR A 11 -34.56 17.50 -10.66
CA TYR A 11 -33.23 17.85 -11.18
C TYR A 11 -32.23 18.33 -10.11
N PHE A 12 -32.69 18.65 -8.89
CA PHE A 12 -31.85 19.28 -7.87
C PHE A 12 -31.28 18.33 -6.81
N CYS A 13 -31.61 17.03 -6.83
CA CYS A 13 -31.04 16.04 -5.92
C CYS A 13 -29.83 15.27 -6.49
N LEU A 14 -29.37 15.61 -7.69
CA LEU A 14 -28.09 15.10 -8.24
C LEU A 14 -26.93 16.07 -7.97
N VAL A 15 -27.05 16.96 -6.97
CA VAL A 15 -25.90 17.71 -6.45
C VAL A 15 -24.90 16.68 -5.97
N SER A 16 -23.88 16.52 -6.80
CA SER A 16 -22.82 15.55 -6.72
C SER A 16 -22.31 15.38 -5.30
N CYS A 17 -22.60 14.23 -4.71
CA CYS A 17 -21.76 13.68 -3.67
C CYS A 17 -20.44 13.31 -4.35
N THR A 18 -19.57 14.31 -4.58
CA THR A 18 -18.21 14.03 -5.04
C THR A 18 -17.55 13.24 -3.93
N PRO A 19 -17.14 11.98 -4.17
CA PRO A 19 -16.49 11.19 -3.14
C PRO A 19 -15.29 11.99 -2.65
N LYS A 20 -15.20 12.16 -1.32
CA LYS A 20 -14.04 12.84 -0.72
C LYS A 20 -12.78 12.15 -1.23
N PRO A 21 -11.72 12.91 -1.55
CA PRO A 21 -10.43 12.32 -1.90
C PRO A 21 -10.04 11.33 -0.82
N GLU A 22 -9.75 10.10 -1.22
CA GLU A 22 -9.30 9.08 -0.29
C GLU A 22 -7.90 9.45 0.21
N GLU A 23 -7.74 9.54 1.52
CA GLU A 23 -6.43 9.80 2.11
C GLU A 23 -5.74 8.47 2.44
N TYR A 24 -4.42 8.48 2.28
CA TYR A 24 -3.58 7.32 2.54
C TYR A 24 -2.55 7.61 3.61
N PHE A 25 -2.12 6.56 4.28
CA PHE A 25 -1.08 6.59 5.30
C PHE A 25 -0.14 5.40 5.11
N ILE A 26 1.11 5.56 5.49
CA ILE A 26 2.02 4.43 5.69
C ILE A 26 2.13 4.20 7.19
N LYS A 27 1.62 3.05 7.65
CA LYS A 27 1.84 2.56 9.01
C LYS A 27 3.19 1.83 9.03
N ARG A 28 4.17 2.41 9.72
CA ARG A 28 5.48 1.81 9.95
C ARG A 28 5.47 1.10 11.29
N ILE A 29 5.97 -0.13 11.30
CA ILE A 29 6.07 -0.95 12.51
C ILE A 29 7.53 -1.36 12.64
N LEU A 30 8.20 -0.88 13.68
CA LEU A 30 9.61 -1.10 13.96
C LEU A 30 9.71 -2.02 15.18
N VAL A 31 9.64 -3.34 14.97
CA VAL A 31 9.47 -4.31 16.06
C VAL A 31 10.63 -4.22 17.08
N GLY A 32 11.88 -4.13 16.60
CA GLY A 32 13.05 -4.02 17.48
C GLY A 32 13.09 -2.73 18.31
N GLN A 33 12.41 -1.67 17.86
CA GLN A 33 12.31 -0.39 18.55
C GLN A 33 11.01 -0.24 19.34
N ARG A 34 10.07 -1.19 19.21
CA ARG A 34 8.72 -1.13 19.80
C ARG A 34 7.98 0.15 19.41
N THR A 35 8.20 0.62 18.19
CA THR A 35 7.64 1.87 17.68
C THR A 35 6.66 1.60 16.56
N ILE A 36 5.54 2.33 16.59
CA ILE A 36 4.58 2.40 15.49
C ILE A 36 4.45 3.86 15.07
N ASP A 37 4.81 4.16 13.82
CA ASP A 37 4.67 5.50 13.26
C ASP A 37 3.59 5.50 12.17
N THR A 38 2.81 6.57 12.08
CA THR A 38 1.86 6.75 10.96
C THR A 38 2.16 8.02 10.17
N ILE A 39 2.48 7.85 8.89
CA ILE A 39 2.85 8.97 8.03
C ILE A 39 1.78 9.17 6.98
N LYS A 40 1.20 10.38 6.90
CA LYS A 40 0.27 10.74 5.82
C LYS A 40 1.00 10.75 4.48
N VAL A 41 0.40 10.10 3.48
CA VAL A 41 0.94 10.03 2.12
C VAL A 41 -0.11 10.37 1.07
N ILE A 42 0.31 11.09 0.04
CA ILE A 42 -0.48 11.26 -1.19
C ILE A 42 -0.01 10.20 -2.16
N VAL A 43 -0.94 9.33 -2.59
CA VAL A 43 -0.66 8.27 -3.57
C VAL A 43 -1.16 8.71 -4.93
N GLU A 44 -0.25 8.82 -5.89
CA GLU A 44 -0.56 9.15 -7.27
C GLU A 44 -0.27 7.97 -8.17
N LYS A 45 -1.26 7.54 -8.96
CA LYS A 45 -1.12 6.51 -9.98
C LYS A 45 -1.09 7.16 -11.35
N LYS A 46 0.00 6.95 -12.09
CA LYS A 46 0.12 7.35 -13.50
C LYS A 46 0.24 6.12 -14.39
N ILE A 47 -0.79 5.89 -15.20
CA ILE A 47 -0.79 4.83 -16.21
C ILE A 47 -0.14 5.37 -17.48
N GLN A 48 0.92 4.71 -17.94
CA GLN A 48 1.60 5.02 -19.19
C GLN A 48 1.34 3.89 -20.20
N ALA A 49 1.77 4.10 -21.46
CA ALA A 49 1.58 3.12 -22.53
C ALA A 49 2.11 1.73 -22.13
N ASN A 50 3.36 1.65 -21.67
CA ASN A 50 4.02 0.39 -21.33
C ASN A 50 4.31 0.19 -19.84
N SER A 51 3.90 1.12 -18.97
CA SER A 51 4.22 1.04 -17.54
C SER A 51 3.12 1.58 -16.65
N ILE A 52 3.21 1.25 -15.38
CA ILE A 52 2.42 1.86 -14.30
C ILE A 52 3.42 2.45 -13.31
N LEU A 53 3.23 3.73 -12.99
CA LEU A 53 4.00 4.45 -11.99
C LEU A 53 3.10 4.76 -10.80
N PHE A 54 3.52 4.36 -9.60
CA PHE A 54 2.92 4.84 -8.36
C PHE A 54 3.92 5.73 -7.64
N SER A 55 3.47 6.91 -7.22
CA SER A 55 4.26 7.87 -6.45
C SER A 55 3.62 8.05 -5.07
N TYR A 56 4.46 7.97 -4.04
CA TYR A 56 4.10 8.11 -2.64
C TYR A 56 4.77 9.38 -2.12
N LYS A 57 3.98 10.45 -1.98
CA LYS A 57 4.47 11.76 -1.56
C LYS A 57 4.18 11.98 -0.09
N THR A 58 5.21 12.27 0.68
CA THR A 58 5.13 12.75 2.06
C THR A 58 5.36 14.27 2.08
N ALA A 59 5.29 14.90 3.24
CA ALA A 59 5.65 16.31 3.39
C ALA A 59 7.14 16.60 3.12
N PHE A 60 8.01 15.58 3.18
CA PHE A 60 9.47 15.75 3.16
C PHE A 60 10.15 15.06 1.97
N ASP A 61 9.50 14.08 1.36
CA ASP A 61 10.11 13.23 0.32
C ASP A 61 9.05 12.57 -0.58
N THR A 62 9.47 12.15 -1.77
CA THR A 62 8.66 11.39 -2.74
C THR A 62 9.40 10.13 -3.18
N VAL A 63 8.75 8.99 -2.95
CA VAL A 63 9.23 7.69 -3.42
C VAL A 63 8.33 7.23 -4.56
N SER A 64 8.89 6.87 -5.72
CA SER A 64 8.11 6.35 -6.83
C SER A 64 8.55 4.97 -7.27
N TYR A 65 7.60 4.15 -7.70
CA TYR A 65 7.84 2.79 -8.17
C TYR A 65 7.21 2.61 -9.55
N ARG A 66 8.02 2.14 -10.50
CA ARG A 66 7.60 1.90 -11.87
C ARG A 66 7.68 0.42 -12.20
N ILE A 67 6.57 -0.15 -12.67
CA ILE A 67 6.52 -1.51 -13.21
C ILE A 67 6.22 -1.46 -14.71
N ASP A 68 6.96 -2.22 -15.50
CA ASP A 68 6.68 -2.41 -16.92
C ASP A 68 5.54 -3.43 -17.09
N LYS A 69 4.53 -3.10 -17.90
CA LYS A 69 3.37 -3.95 -18.13
C LYS A 69 3.71 -5.24 -18.89
N LYS A 70 4.71 -5.18 -19.77
CA LYS A 70 5.17 -6.30 -20.62
C LYS A 70 6.29 -7.09 -19.94
N ALA A 71 7.15 -6.42 -19.18
CA ALA A 71 8.29 -7.02 -18.48
C ALA A 71 8.15 -6.86 -16.95
N LYS A 72 7.10 -7.45 -16.36
CA LYS A 72 6.81 -7.42 -14.91
C LYS A 72 7.86 -8.09 -14.01
N THR A 73 8.99 -8.53 -14.59
CA THR A 73 10.09 -9.17 -13.87
C THR A 73 10.90 -8.19 -13.02
N LYS A 74 10.74 -6.88 -13.24
CA LYS A 74 11.51 -5.83 -12.59
C LYS A 74 10.61 -4.68 -12.16
N LEU A 75 10.77 -4.27 -10.92
CA LEU A 75 10.25 -3.02 -10.38
C LEU A 75 11.42 -2.04 -10.24
N LYS A 76 11.25 -0.83 -10.76
CA LYS A 76 12.25 0.24 -10.63
C LYS A 76 11.81 1.22 -9.56
N LEU A 77 12.68 1.45 -8.59
CA LEU A 77 12.60 2.60 -7.70
C LEU A 77 13.05 3.84 -8.50
N VAL A 78 12.19 4.86 -8.54
CA VAL A 78 12.43 6.13 -9.20
C VAL A 78 12.44 7.20 -8.11
N SER A 79 13.61 7.76 -7.85
CA SER A 79 13.81 8.86 -6.89
C SER A 79 14.47 10.03 -7.61
N PRO A 80 14.11 11.29 -7.27
CA PRO A 80 14.80 12.45 -7.83
C PRO A 80 16.29 12.49 -7.49
N TYR A 81 16.73 11.77 -6.46
CA TYR A 81 18.11 11.78 -5.97
C TYR A 81 18.96 10.62 -6.49
N PHE A 82 18.33 9.51 -6.91
CA PHE A 82 19.00 8.37 -7.51
C PHE A 82 18.00 7.46 -8.23
N ASP A 83 18.40 6.93 -9.39
CA ASP A 83 17.76 5.77 -10.00
C ASP A 83 18.58 4.55 -9.59
N ALA A 84 18.23 3.93 -8.46
CA ALA A 84 18.97 2.79 -7.95
C ALA A 84 18.06 1.62 -7.59
N ASP A 85 18.63 0.44 -7.81
CA ASP A 85 18.12 -0.89 -7.55
C ASP A 85 17.00 -1.37 -8.48
N THR A 86 17.35 -2.36 -9.30
CA THR A 86 16.38 -3.25 -9.91
C THR A 86 15.86 -4.16 -8.80
N ILE A 87 14.59 -3.98 -8.44
CA ILE A 87 13.91 -4.88 -7.52
C ILE A 87 13.35 -6.03 -8.36
N HIS A 88 13.76 -7.26 -8.05
CA HIS A 88 13.50 -8.43 -8.88
C HIS A 88 12.25 -9.15 -8.43
N LEU A 89 11.40 -9.55 -9.39
CA LEU A 89 10.24 -10.40 -9.11
C LEU A 89 10.73 -11.76 -8.62
N VAL A 90 10.23 -12.17 -7.45
CA VAL A 90 10.54 -13.47 -6.82
C VAL A 90 9.39 -14.43 -7.00
N LYS A 91 8.17 -13.95 -6.77
CA LYS A 91 6.99 -14.81 -6.73
C LYS A 91 5.73 -14.02 -7.04
N GLU A 92 4.76 -14.68 -7.65
CA GLU A 92 3.40 -14.17 -7.80
C GLU A 92 2.46 -14.96 -6.88
N TYR A 93 1.50 -14.26 -6.28
CA TYR A 93 0.44 -14.87 -5.47
C TYR A 93 -0.91 -14.53 -6.09
N PHE A 94 -1.81 -15.51 -6.11
CA PHE A 94 -3.19 -15.33 -6.53
C PHE A 94 -4.08 -15.61 -5.34
N ILE A 95 -4.68 -14.54 -4.79
CA ILE A 95 -5.47 -14.57 -3.56
C ILE A 95 -6.91 -14.25 -3.87
N LYS A 96 -7.83 -15.05 -3.34
CA LYS A 96 -9.26 -14.75 -3.35
C LYS A 96 -9.71 -14.22 -1.99
N ILE A 97 -10.37 -13.07 -1.99
CA ILE A 97 -11.02 -12.45 -0.83
C ILE A 97 -12.46 -12.12 -1.22
N GLY A 98 -13.41 -12.79 -0.57
CA GLY A 98 -14.81 -12.78 -1.00
C GLY A 98 -14.94 -13.29 -2.44
N SER A 99 -15.56 -12.47 -3.30
CA SER A 99 -15.72 -12.76 -4.73
C SER A 99 -14.59 -12.23 -5.62
N LYS A 100 -13.66 -11.41 -5.08
CA LYS A 100 -12.61 -10.76 -5.86
C LYS A 100 -11.29 -11.55 -5.79
N ASN A 101 -10.64 -11.69 -6.94
CA ASN A 101 -9.28 -12.23 -7.06
C ASN A 101 -8.27 -11.09 -7.12
N TYR A 102 -7.15 -11.29 -6.43
CA TYR A 102 -6.05 -10.36 -6.34
C TYR A 102 -4.77 -11.07 -6.79
N LYS A 103 -4.09 -10.49 -7.79
CA LYS A 103 -2.72 -10.87 -8.13
C LYS A 103 -1.76 -9.98 -7.34
N ILE A 104 -0.86 -10.59 -6.59
CA ILE A 104 0.15 -9.90 -5.80
C ILE A 104 1.53 -10.30 -6.33
N ASP A 105 2.30 -9.32 -6.73
CA ASP A 105 3.66 -9.51 -7.21
C ASP A 105 4.63 -9.24 -6.05
N HIS A 106 5.44 -10.22 -5.69
CA HIS A 106 6.43 -10.14 -4.63
C HIS A 106 7.82 -9.97 -5.22
N PHE A 107 8.47 -8.87 -4.87
CA PHE A 107 9.80 -8.51 -5.32
C PHE A 107 10.80 -8.46 -4.15
N THR A 108 12.08 -8.60 -4.48
CA THR A 108 13.19 -8.40 -3.53
C THR A 108 14.23 -7.46 -4.12
N ALA A 109 14.76 -6.55 -3.30
CA ALA A 109 16.02 -5.87 -3.58
C ALA A 109 17.12 -6.61 -2.81
N SER A 110 18.24 -6.94 -3.45
CA SER A 110 19.43 -7.44 -2.77
C SER A 110 20.42 -6.30 -2.63
N ASN A 111 20.44 -5.69 -1.45
CA ASN A 111 21.37 -4.63 -1.11
C ASN A 111 22.68 -5.35 -0.77
N GLY A 112 23.70 -5.25 -1.63
CA GLY A 112 24.88 -6.12 -1.67
C GLY A 112 25.84 -6.15 -0.46
N ALA A 113 25.38 -5.89 0.77
CA ALA A 113 26.17 -6.06 1.99
C ALA A 113 25.26 -6.47 3.16
N ILE A 114 25.66 -7.51 3.91
CA ILE A 114 25.32 -8.00 5.28
C ILE A 114 23.87 -7.82 5.80
N ASP A 115 23.19 -6.71 5.53
CA ASP A 115 21.76 -6.52 5.71
C ASP A 115 20.96 -7.15 4.56
N SER A 116 20.54 -8.39 4.81
CA SER A 116 19.57 -9.12 4.00
C SER A 116 18.40 -8.22 3.58
N GLY A 117 18.20 -8.14 2.26
CA GLY A 117 17.51 -7.04 1.60
C GLY A 117 16.02 -6.85 1.90
N VAL A 118 15.39 -5.97 1.13
CA VAL A 118 14.00 -5.55 1.35
C VAL A 118 13.07 -6.36 0.44
N GLU A 119 11.95 -6.80 1.00
CA GLU A 119 10.85 -7.41 0.26
C GLU A 119 9.73 -6.41 0.04
N PHE A 120 9.10 -6.52 -1.13
CA PHE A 120 8.15 -5.58 -1.66
C PHE A 120 6.95 -6.34 -2.23
N TYR A 121 5.74 -5.95 -1.85
CA TYR A 121 4.51 -6.57 -2.32
C TYR A 121 3.66 -5.52 -3.05
N TRP A 122 3.38 -5.84 -4.30
CA TRP A 122 2.73 -4.95 -5.25
C TRP A 122 1.41 -5.51 -5.75
N ASN A 123 0.45 -4.63 -6.01
CA ASN A 123 -0.74 -4.94 -6.77
C ASN A 123 -1.09 -3.77 -7.69
N GLU A 124 -1.72 -4.01 -8.85
CA GLU A 124 -2.02 -2.94 -9.80
C GLU A 124 -3.03 -1.90 -9.29
N ASP A 125 -3.93 -2.27 -8.38
CA ASP A 125 -4.92 -1.35 -7.80
C ASP A 125 -4.30 -0.50 -6.68
N LEU A 126 -3.42 -1.10 -5.87
CA LEU A 126 -2.89 -0.48 -4.64
C LEU A 126 -1.46 0.07 -4.79
N GLY A 127 -0.74 -0.34 -5.83
CA GLY A 127 0.70 -0.13 -5.95
C GLY A 127 1.48 -0.96 -4.92
N MET A 128 2.55 -0.38 -4.39
CA MET A 128 3.30 -0.89 -3.25
C MET A 128 2.50 -0.73 -1.96
N PHE A 129 1.96 -1.83 -1.43
CA PHE A 129 1.11 -1.78 -0.25
C PHE A 129 1.74 -2.39 1.00
N PHE A 130 2.77 -3.22 0.83
CA PHE A 130 3.50 -3.82 1.94
C PHE A 130 4.98 -3.95 1.59
N THR A 131 5.84 -3.46 2.47
CA THR A 131 7.28 -3.70 2.42
C THR A 131 7.77 -4.22 3.76
N ARG A 132 8.82 -5.04 3.72
CA ARG A 132 9.45 -5.54 4.94
C ARG A 132 10.96 -5.66 4.80
N GLY A 133 11.66 -5.38 5.89
CA GLY A 133 13.07 -5.77 6.03
C GLY A 133 13.18 -7.28 6.26
N ARG A 134 14.23 -7.91 5.71
CA ARG A 134 14.57 -9.31 6.05
C ARG A 134 15.38 -9.40 7.33
N THR A 135 16.41 -8.56 7.52
CA THR A 135 17.23 -8.57 8.73
C THR A 135 16.47 -8.01 9.93
N TRP A 136 16.02 -6.76 9.77
CA TRP A 136 15.31 -6.04 10.80
C TRP A 136 13.82 -6.18 10.52
N ARG A 137 13.07 -6.70 11.51
CA ARG A 137 11.61 -6.87 11.42
C ARG A 137 10.90 -5.51 11.44
N ASN A 138 11.04 -4.81 10.33
CA ASN A 138 10.46 -3.51 10.07
C ASN A 138 9.45 -3.67 8.93
N TYR A 139 8.24 -3.17 9.14
CA TYR A 139 7.14 -3.26 8.18
C TYR A 139 6.70 -1.86 7.79
N SER A 140 6.41 -1.64 6.51
CA SER A 140 5.65 -0.48 6.06
C SER A 140 4.39 -0.96 5.35
N ILE A 141 3.24 -0.50 5.81
CA ILE A 141 1.94 -0.98 5.35
C ILE A 141 1.11 0.22 4.89
N LEU A 142 0.62 0.18 3.66
CA LEU A 142 -0.32 1.17 3.16
C LEU A 142 -1.66 1.02 3.88
N GLN A 143 -2.18 2.12 4.37
CA GLN A 143 -3.49 2.28 4.97
C GLN A 143 -4.23 3.39 4.24
N SER A 144 -5.55 3.36 4.31
CA SER A 144 -6.49 4.32 3.74
C SER A 144 -7.48 4.77 4.81
N THR A 145 -8.13 5.91 4.62
CA THR A 145 -9.33 6.29 5.40
C THR A 145 -10.51 5.34 5.19
N ASN A 146 -10.48 4.50 4.15
CA ASN A 146 -11.48 3.48 3.88
C ASN A 146 -11.15 2.19 4.65
N GLU A 147 -11.89 1.92 5.73
CA GLU A 147 -11.69 0.73 6.57
C GLU A 147 -11.84 -0.59 5.82
N ASN A 148 -12.75 -0.66 4.84
CA ASN A 148 -12.92 -1.89 4.05
C ASN A 148 -11.69 -2.15 3.19
N LYS A 149 -11.06 -1.11 2.64
CA LYS A 149 -9.79 -1.24 1.93
C LYS A 149 -8.68 -1.72 2.88
N ASN A 150 -8.62 -1.19 4.10
CA ASN A 150 -7.65 -1.64 5.10
C ASN A 150 -7.84 -3.12 5.45
N LYS A 151 -9.09 -3.56 5.65
CA LYS A 151 -9.40 -4.98 5.92
C LYS A 151 -8.88 -5.87 4.79
N VAL A 152 -9.15 -5.49 3.54
CA VAL A 152 -8.63 -6.22 2.36
C VAL A 152 -7.10 -6.24 2.34
N ILE A 153 -6.44 -5.09 2.56
CA ILE A 153 -4.98 -5.01 2.60
C ILE A 153 -4.42 -5.98 3.65
N TRP A 154 -4.97 -5.95 4.87
CA TRP A 154 -4.53 -6.83 5.95
C TRP A 154 -4.77 -8.31 5.65
N GLU A 155 -5.92 -8.67 5.07
CA GLU A 155 -6.19 -10.04 4.65
C GLU A 155 -5.21 -10.53 3.57
N ILE A 156 -4.85 -9.68 2.61
CA ILE A 156 -3.83 -9.98 1.61
C ILE A 156 -2.49 -10.23 2.30
N ILE A 157 -2.05 -9.31 3.17
CA ILE A 157 -0.76 -9.40 3.89
C ILE A 157 -0.67 -10.70 4.69
N LYS A 158 -1.71 -11.03 5.46
CA LYS A 158 -1.76 -12.27 6.26
C LYS A 158 -1.67 -13.53 5.42
N LYS A 159 -2.14 -13.51 4.16
CA LYS A 159 -2.06 -14.64 3.23
C LYS A 159 -0.71 -14.73 2.51
N VAL A 160 -0.11 -13.61 2.10
CA VAL A 160 1.21 -13.61 1.43
C VAL A 160 2.38 -13.75 2.39
N TYR A 161 2.19 -13.34 3.65
CA TYR A 161 3.20 -13.37 4.71
C TYR A 161 2.57 -13.74 6.06
N PRO A 162 2.21 -15.03 6.28
CA PRO A 162 1.60 -15.51 7.53
C PRO A 162 2.35 -15.18 8.83
N PRO A 163 3.69 -15.12 8.88
CA PRO A 163 4.42 -14.76 10.11
C PRO A 163 4.07 -13.39 10.70
N ILE A 164 3.39 -12.51 9.94
CA ILE A 164 2.90 -11.23 10.45
C ILE A 164 1.94 -11.40 11.63
N ASN A 165 1.17 -12.50 11.69
CA ASN A 165 0.19 -12.71 12.75
C ASN A 165 0.86 -12.79 14.13
N ASP A 166 1.94 -13.56 14.23
CA ASP A 166 2.71 -13.70 15.47
C ASP A 166 3.31 -12.36 15.89
N GLN A 167 3.72 -11.53 14.92
CA GLN A 167 4.24 -10.19 15.22
C GLN A 167 3.15 -9.24 15.70
N LEU A 168 1.94 -9.32 15.15
CA LEU A 168 0.82 -8.50 15.60
C LEU A 168 0.43 -8.86 17.04
N LEU A 169 0.34 -10.16 17.36
CA LEU A 169 0.09 -10.65 18.72
C LEU A 169 1.16 -10.13 19.70
N TYR A 170 2.43 -10.19 19.31
CA TYR A 170 3.53 -9.65 20.11
C TYR A 170 3.39 -8.14 20.35
N LEU A 171 3.02 -7.37 19.32
CA LEU A 171 2.84 -5.92 19.45
C LEU A 171 1.62 -5.55 20.31
N GLU A 172 0.55 -6.35 20.25
CA GLU A 172 -0.63 -6.20 21.11
C GLU A 172 -0.24 -6.41 22.58
N GLN A 173 0.50 -7.46 22.90
CA GLN A 173 1.01 -7.69 24.25
C GLN A 173 1.87 -6.51 24.74
N LEU A 174 2.83 -6.05 23.93
CA LEU A 174 3.65 -4.90 24.29
C LEU A 174 2.81 -3.63 24.51
N LYS A 175 1.70 -3.47 23.76
CA LYS A 175 0.80 -2.34 23.92
C LYS A 175 0.03 -2.41 25.24
N GLU A 176 -0.45 -3.59 25.62
CA GLU A 176 -1.10 -3.84 26.91
C GLU A 176 -0.14 -3.57 28.09
N GLU A 177 1.14 -3.88 27.91
CA GLU A 177 2.20 -3.61 28.89
C GLU A 177 2.65 -2.13 28.89
N GLY A 178 2.11 -1.28 28.01
CA GLY A 178 2.52 0.13 27.90
C GLY A 178 3.94 0.32 27.35
N LEU A 179 4.46 -0.66 26.61
CA LEU A 179 5.83 -0.70 26.08
C LEU A 179 5.94 -0.31 24.60
N ILE A 180 4.82 0.07 23.97
CA ILE A 180 4.79 0.58 22.59
C ILE A 180 4.84 2.11 22.60
N ILE A 181 5.67 2.66 21.71
CA ILE A 181 5.72 4.09 21.41
C ILE A 181 4.94 4.32 20.11
N GLU A 182 3.82 5.03 20.20
CA GLU A 182 3.05 5.48 19.02
C GLU A 182 3.45 6.92 18.67
N ARG A 183 3.78 7.19 17.40
CA ARG A 183 4.17 8.53 16.91
C ARG A 183 3.41 8.95 15.66
#